data_AF-A0A109BHZ1-F1
#
_entry.id   AF-A0A109BHZ1-F1
#
_cell.length_a   1.000
_cell.length_b   1.000
_cell.length_c   1.000
_cell.angle_alpha   90.00
_cell.angle_beta   90.00
_cell.angle_gamma   90.00
#
_symmetry.space_group_name_H-M   'P 1'
#
loop_
_entity.id
_entity.type
_entity.pdbx_description
1 polymer ?
#
loop_
_entity_poly.entity_id
_entity_poly.type
_entity_poly.pdbx_seq_one_letter_code
_entity_poly.pdbx_strand_id
1 'polypeptide(L)'
;MAAVTIAVNGRSYRFECGDEDKARFAEVAAYVTSRMDGLIAEHGNVGSERLLVMTALMIADDLWDATAGETTAPPTADTAPNAGALTDVAKAMRRA
;
A
#
# COMPACT_ATOMS: atom_id res chain seq x y z
N MET A 1 18.77 10.76 5.49
CA MET A 1 17.47 11.26 4.96
C MET A 1 17.29 10.65 3.60
N ALA A 2 16.27 9.83 3.44
CA ALA A 2 15.95 9.15 2.20
C ALA A 2 14.60 9.61 1.67
N ALA A 3 14.46 9.61 0.35
CA ALA A 3 13.18 9.82 -0.31
C ALA A 3 12.92 8.65 -1.25
N VAL A 4 11.68 8.20 -1.27
CA VAL A 4 11.20 7.19 -2.20
C VAL A 4 10.19 7.84 -3.11
N THR A 5 10.34 7.60 -4.41
CA THR A 5 9.44 8.16 -5.43
C THR A 5 8.65 7.02 -6.05
N ILE A 6 7.32 7.17 -6.05
CA ILE A 6 6.37 6.21 -6.57
C ILE A 6 5.72 6.83 -7.81
N ALA A 7 5.77 6.13 -8.93
CA ALA A 7 5.06 6.54 -10.14
C ALA A 7 3.70 5.84 -10.20
N VAL A 8 2.63 6.61 -10.33
CA VAL A 8 1.25 6.10 -10.49
C VAL A 8 0.64 6.78 -11.71
N ASN A 9 0.34 5.98 -12.74
CA ASN A 9 -0.30 6.45 -13.98
C ASN A 9 0.35 7.74 -14.53
N GLY A 10 1.69 7.71 -14.69
CA GLY A 10 2.47 8.84 -15.21
C GLY A 10 2.73 10.00 -14.24
N ARG A 11 2.20 9.94 -13.00
CA ARG A 11 2.41 10.95 -11.96
C ARG A 11 3.39 10.45 -10.91
N SER A 12 4.39 11.25 -10.57
CA SER A 12 5.36 10.93 -9.52
C SER A 12 4.93 11.49 -8.17
N TYR A 13 4.94 10.64 -7.15
CA TYR A 13 4.66 10.98 -5.76
C TYR A 13 5.93 10.73 -4.94
N ARG A 14 6.44 11.76 -4.28
CA ARG A 14 7.63 11.68 -3.45
C ARG A 14 7.23 11.56 -1.98
N PHE A 15 7.78 10.57 -1.32
CA PHE A 15 7.61 10.34 0.11
C PHE A 15 8.96 10.44 0.80
N GLU A 16 9.01 11.19 1.89
CA GLU A 16 10.19 11.24 2.76
C GLU A 16 10.13 10.06 3.74
N CYS A 17 11.26 9.38 3.94
CA CYS A 17 11.35 8.22 4.82
C CYS A 17 12.62 8.27 5.66
N GLY A 18 12.56 7.68 6.85
CA GLY A 18 13.73 7.41 7.67
C GLY A 18 14.65 6.41 6.96
N ASP A 19 15.96 6.54 7.16
CA ASP A 19 16.93 5.62 6.54
C ASP A 19 16.74 4.17 7.02
N GLU A 20 16.24 3.99 8.25
CA GLU A 20 15.90 2.70 8.87
C GLU A 20 14.73 1.97 8.19
N ASP A 21 13.70 2.71 7.76
CA ASP A 21 12.49 2.16 7.15
C ASP A 21 12.54 2.13 5.62
N LYS A 22 13.58 2.71 5.01
CA LYS A 22 13.70 2.90 3.56
C LYS A 22 13.53 1.60 2.77
N ALA A 23 14.19 0.52 3.22
CA ALA A 23 14.15 -0.76 2.51
C ALA A 23 12.75 -1.36 2.51
N ARG A 24 12.11 -1.41 3.68
CA ARG A 24 10.74 -1.89 3.86
C ARG A 24 9.74 -1.02 3.09
N PHE A 25 9.89 0.31 3.16
CA PHE A 25 9.01 1.23 2.43
C PHE A 25 9.15 1.06 0.91
N ALA A 26 10.37 0.89 0.40
CA ALA A 26 10.59 0.65 -1.03
C ALA A 26 9.97 -0.67 -1.50
N GLU A 27 10.03 -1.72 -0.68
CA GLU A 27 9.41 -3.01 -0.97
C GLU A 27 7.88 -2.91 -1.01
N VAL A 28 7.27 -2.25 -0.01
CA VAL A 28 5.82 -1.98 0.02
C VAL A 28 5.40 -1.11 -1.18
N ALA A 29 6.17 -0.08 -1.52
CA ALA A 29 5.91 0.75 -2.68
C ALA A 29 5.95 -0.04 -3.99
N ALA A 30 6.95 -0.91 -4.16
CA ALA A 30 7.07 -1.77 -5.33
C ALA A 30 5.90 -2.74 -5.46
N TYR A 31 5.45 -3.32 -4.33
CA TYR A 31 4.26 -4.18 -4.30
C TYR A 31 3.00 -3.44 -4.76
N VAL A 32 2.76 -2.24 -4.22
CA VAL A 32 1.62 -1.40 -4.59
C VAL A 32 1.66 -1.03 -6.08
N THR A 33 2.82 -0.60 -6.59
CA THR A 33 2.98 -0.27 -8.02
C THR A 33 2.74 -1.48 -8.92
N SER A 34 3.24 -2.66 -8.55
CA SER A 34 2.99 -3.89 -9.33
C SER A 34 1.50 -4.24 -9.43
N ARG A 35 0.73 -4.04 -8.34
CA ARG A 35 -0.73 -4.25 -8.38
C ARG A 35 -1.43 -3.21 -9.27
N MET A 36 -1.00 -1.95 -9.24
CA MET A 36 -1.53 -0.90 -10.12
C MET A 36 -1.27 -1.22 -11.60
N ASP A 37 -0.05 -1.67 -11.93
CA ASP A 37 0.34 -2.01 -13.30
C ASP A 37 -0.50 -3.19 -13.83
N GLY A 38 -0.79 -4.19 -12.98
CA GLY A 38 -1.70 -5.29 -13.32
C GLY A 38 -3.11 -4.79 -13.63
N LEU A 39 -3.66 -3.90 -12.79
CA LEU A 39 -4.99 -3.32 -13.03
C LEU A 39 -5.04 -2.46 -14.31
N ILE A 40 -3.96 -1.74 -14.63
CA ILE A 40 -3.85 -0.99 -15.90
C ILE A 40 -3.80 -1.96 -17.08
N ALA A 41 -3.09 -3.08 -16.97
CA ALA A 41 -3.01 -4.07 -18.03
C ALA A 41 -4.37 -4.74 -18.31
N GLU A 42 -5.16 -5.01 -17.27
CA GLU A 42 -6.46 -5.69 -17.39
C GLU A 42 -7.61 -4.76 -17.77
N HIS A 43 -7.67 -3.56 -17.17
CA HIS A 43 -8.79 -2.63 -17.33
C HIS A 43 -8.48 -1.44 -18.25
N GLY A 44 -7.24 -1.35 -18.76
CA GLY A 44 -6.76 -0.23 -19.55
C GLY A 44 -6.48 1.01 -18.70
N ASN A 45 -6.36 2.16 -19.36
CA ASN A 45 -6.03 3.41 -18.68
C ASN A 45 -7.26 4.02 -17.97
N VAL A 46 -7.58 3.46 -16.81
CA VAL A 46 -8.54 4.05 -15.87
C VAL A 46 -7.91 5.26 -15.17
N GLY A 47 -8.72 6.29 -14.91
CA GLY A 47 -8.25 7.51 -14.24
C GLY A 47 -7.56 7.21 -12.91
N SER A 48 -6.51 7.95 -12.58
CA SER A 48 -5.61 7.67 -11.44
C SER A 48 -6.35 7.51 -10.11
N GLU A 49 -7.42 8.28 -9.88
CA GLU A 49 -8.24 8.19 -8.67
C GLU A 49 -8.97 6.85 -8.58
N ARG A 50 -9.60 6.41 -9.66
CA ARG A 50 -10.30 5.11 -9.71
C ARG A 50 -9.32 3.95 -9.57
N LEU A 51 -8.15 4.06 -10.22
CA LEU A 51 -7.08 3.08 -10.09
C LEU A 51 -6.61 2.92 -8.64
N LEU A 52 -6.40 4.05 -7.94
CA LEU A 52 -6.01 4.06 -6.54
C LEU A 52 -7.05 3.39 -5.65
N VAL A 53 -8.33 3.71 -5.84
CA VAL A 53 -9.44 3.09 -5.07
C VAL A 53 -9.50 1.58 -5.32
N MET A 54 -9.40 1.14 -6.58
CA MET A 54 -9.40 -0.29 -6.91
C MET A 54 -8.20 -1.02 -6.28
N THR A 55 -7.01 -0.43 -6.37
CA THR A 55 -5.79 -0.99 -5.79
C THR A 55 -5.91 -1.10 -4.27
N ALA A 56 -6.43 -0.05 -3.60
CA ALA A 56 -6.62 -0.04 -2.16
C ALA A 56 -7.63 -1.11 -1.70
N LEU A 57 -8.74 -1.27 -2.41
CA LEU A 57 -9.74 -2.30 -2.12
C LEU A 57 -9.15 -3.70 -2.29
N MET A 58 -8.41 -3.95 -3.37
CA MET A 58 -7.79 -5.25 -3.64
C MET A 58 -6.74 -5.62 -2.59
N ILE A 59 -5.91 -4.67 -2.17
CA ILE A 59 -4.90 -4.92 -1.12
C ILE A 59 -5.59 -5.14 0.24
N ALA A 60 -6.68 -4.44 0.53
CA ALA A 60 -7.44 -4.64 1.76
C ALA A 60 -8.12 -6.02 1.79
N ASP A 61 -8.66 -6.47 0.66
CA ASP A 61 -9.26 -7.80 0.49
C ASP A 61 -8.23 -8.91 0.71
N ASP A 62 -7.07 -8.84 0.04
CA ASP A 62 -5.95 -9.77 0.25
C ASP A 62 -5.51 -9.84 1.71
N LEU A 63 -5.47 -8.68 2.39
CA LEU A 63 -5.11 -8.61 3.80
C LEU A 63 -6.21 -9.19 4.69
N TRP A 64 -7.48 -9.00 4.37
CA TRP A 64 -8.56 -9.66 5.12
C TRP A 64 -8.51 -11.17 4.99
N ASP A 65 -8.30 -11.70 3.78
CA ASP A 65 -8.19 -13.14 3.55
C ASP A 65 -6.98 -13.76 4.25
N ALA A 66 -5.81 -13.11 4.16
CA ALA A 66 -4.59 -13.57 4.83
C ALA A 66 -4.74 -13.66 6.35
N THR A 67 -5.64 -12.87 6.93
CA THR A 67 -5.75 -12.68 8.39
C THR A 67 -6.95 -13.42 8.99
N ALA A 68 -7.96 -13.68 8.17
CA ALA A 68 -9.05 -14.60 8.48
C ALA A 68 -8.54 -16.03 8.74
N GLY A 69 -7.41 -16.44 8.15
CA GLY A 69 -6.75 -17.72 8.42
C GLY A 69 -6.16 -17.85 9.84
N GLU A 70 -5.86 -16.73 10.51
CA GLU A 70 -5.25 -16.72 11.85
C GLU A 70 -6.27 -16.46 12.97
N THR A 71 -7.50 -16.05 12.66
CA THR A 71 -8.52 -15.74 13.67
C THR A 71 -9.91 -16.24 13.25
N THR A 72 -10.45 -17.22 13.97
CA THR A 72 -11.87 -17.64 13.94
C THR A 72 -12.80 -16.59 14.59
N ALA A 73 -12.75 -15.34 14.14
CA ALA A 73 -13.70 -14.27 14.45
C ALA A 73 -13.68 -13.22 13.34
N PRO A 74 -14.83 -12.61 12.96
CA PRO A 74 -14.87 -11.61 11.89
C PRO A 74 -13.92 -10.44 12.21
N PRO A 75 -13.10 -10.00 11.23
CA PRO A 75 -12.15 -8.91 11.45
C PRO A 75 -12.92 -7.60 11.69
N THR A 76 -12.95 -7.15 12.94
CA THR A 76 -13.30 -5.77 13.26
C THR A 76 -12.16 -4.85 12.80
N ALA A 77 -12.47 -3.59 12.47
CA ALA A 77 -11.50 -2.62 11.96
C ALA A 77 -10.25 -2.37 12.86
N ASP A 78 -10.26 -2.92 14.08
CA ASP A 78 -9.18 -2.82 15.07
C ASP A 78 -8.22 -4.03 15.04
N THR A 79 -8.59 -5.13 14.37
CA THR A 79 -7.79 -6.36 14.27
C THR A 79 -7.10 -6.44 12.91
N ALA A 80 -6.33 -5.40 12.56
CA ALA A 80 -5.35 -5.52 11.48
C ALA A 80 -4.08 -6.14 12.06
N PRO A 81 -3.67 -7.37 11.68
CA PRO A 81 -2.54 -8.07 12.31
C PRO A 81 -1.17 -7.53 11.91
N ASN A 82 -1.16 -6.39 11.23
CA ASN A 82 0.03 -5.59 10.97
C ASN A 82 -0.16 -4.15 11.48
N ALA A 83 -0.96 -3.93 12.52
CA ALA A 83 -1.17 -2.60 13.13
C ALA A 83 0.16 -1.86 13.39
N GLY A 84 1.24 -2.57 13.76
CA GLY A 84 2.59 -2.01 13.83
C GLY A 84 3.12 -1.53 12.47
N ALA A 85 3.05 -2.37 11.43
CA ALA A 85 3.48 -2.05 10.07
C ALA A 85 2.72 -0.87 9.45
N LEU A 86 1.39 -0.87 9.60
CA LEU A 86 0.53 0.20 9.10
C LEU A 86 0.83 1.50 9.85
N THR A 87 1.11 1.42 11.16
CA THR A 87 1.52 2.58 11.96
C THR A 87 2.92 3.07 11.56
N ASP A 88 3.86 2.20 11.26
CA ASP A 88 5.20 2.57 10.78
C ASP A 88 5.14 3.27 9.42
N VAL A 89 4.35 2.73 8.48
CA VAL A 89 4.10 3.34 7.17
C VAL A 89 3.37 4.67 7.31
N ALA A 90 2.33 4.74 8.16
CA ALA A 90 1.60 5.98 8.43
C ALA A 90 2.47 7.02 9.16
N LYS A 91 3.40 6.60 10.01
CA LYS A 91 4.37 7.47 10.69
C LYS A 91 5.41 7.99 9.71
N ALA A 92 5.85 7.18 8.74
CA ALA A 92 6.67 7.62 7.63
C ALA A 92 5.95 8.68 6.79
N MET A 93 4.65 8.49 6.49
CA MET A 93 3.86 9.46 5.73
C MET A 93 3.62 10.80 6.45
N ARG A 94 3.45 10.82 7.78
CA ARG A 94 3.14 12.05 8.55
C ARG A 94 4.33 12.99 8.76
N ARG A 95 5.56 12.56 8.44
CA ARG A 95 6.77 13.39 8.57
C ARG A 95 7.17 14.10 7.27
N ALA A 96 6.39 13.91 6.20
CA ALA A 96 6.53 14.57 4.90
C ALA A 96 5.64 15.80 4.78
#